data_AF-A0A3P1YEZ8-F1
#
_entry.id   AF-A0A3P1YEZ8-F1
#
_cell.length_a   1.000
_cell.length_b   1.000
_cell.length_c   1.000
_cell.angle_alpha   90.00
_cell.angle_beta   90.00
_cell.angle_gamma   90.00
#
_symmetry.space_group_name_H-M   'P 1'
#
loop_
_entity.id
_entity.type
_entity.pdbx_description
1 polymer ?
#
loop_
_entity_poly.entity_id
_entity_poly.type
_entity_poly.pdbx_seq_one_letter_code
_entity_poly.pdbx_strand_id
1 'polypeptide(L)'
;MKRTKQLSIWIIAFWMAIAAGTAMAQGVNMNRYITLTVKSGQDIKLRFQAAAANTPVRVVSGSKSTDVTVGSSWNQTQTFKSDGTTMTVYGDIIGFGCMENGSWLTALDFAHNIQLEGLYCHKNQLTALNVSRCTQLKTLYCYKNQLTSLDVNGCTQLKTLHCYENQLTALNVSGCTQLKTLYCNKN
;
A
#
# COMPACT_ATOMS: atom_id res chain seq x y z
N MET A 1 5.64 -21.52 71.15
CA MET A 1 5.27 -20.60 70.04
C MET A 1 4.85 -21.45 68.84
N LYS A 2 3.84 -20.99 68.11
CA LYS A 2 2.92 -21.76 67.25
C LYS A 2 3.55 -22.42 66.00
N ARG A 3 2.95 -23.57 65.67
CA ARG A 3 2.58 -24.11 64.33
C ARG A 3 3.62 -24.85 63.47
N THR A 4 3.50 -26.17 63.56
CA THR A 4 3.59 -27.14 62.45
C THR A 4 2.82 -26.67 61.21
N LYS A 5 3.42 -26.86 60.02
CA LYS A 5 2.70 -27.01 58.75
C LYS A 5 3.35 -28.10 57.91
N GLN A 6 2.59 -29.18 57.69
CA GLN A 6 2.67 -30.04 56.51
C GLN A 6 2.68 -29.18 55.23
N LEU A 7 3.42 -29.61 54.21
CA LEU A 7 3.00 -29.33 52.84
C LEU A 7 3.17 -30.60 51.98
N SER A 8 2.04 -30.98 51.41
CA SER A 8 1.80 -32.16 50.58
C SER A 8 2.16 -31.89 49.12
N ILE A 9 2.69 -32.91 48.46
CA ILE A 9 2.98 -33.03 47.02
C ILE A 9 1.69 -32.99 46.21
N TRP A 10 1.54 -32.16 45.16
CA TRP A 10 0.61 -32.46 44.03
C TRP A 10 1.05 -31.88 42.67
N ILE A 11 1.40 -32.80 41.76
CA ILE A 11 1.09 -32.89 40.31
C ILE A 11 1.37 -31.67 39.41
N ILE A 12 2.34 -31.86 38.49
CA ILE A 12 2.49 -31.07 37.26
C ILE A 12 1.34 -31.45 36.32
N ALA A 13 0.36 -30.56 36.16
CA ALA A 13 -0.66 -30.68 35.11
C ALA A 13 -0.11 -30.09 33.81
N PHE A 14 0.15 -30.96 32.83
CA PHE A 14 0.50 -30.58 31.46
C PHE A 14 -0.77 -30.07 30.75
N TRP A 15 -0.92 -28.76 30.64
CA TRP A 15 -1.99 -28.17 29.85
C TRP A 15 -1.59 -28.20 28.37
N MET A 16 -2.15 -29.16 27.65
CA MET A 16 -2.18 -29.13 26.19
C MET A 16 -3.27 -28.12 25.79
N ALA A 17 -2.89 -26.85 25.68
CA ALA A 17 -3.77 -25.82 25.17
C ALA A 17 -4.00 -26.06 23.68
N ILE A 18 -5.22 -26.43 23.31
CA ILE A 18 -5.71 -26.33 21.94
C ILE A 18 -5.65 -24.84 21.59
N ALA A 19 -4.68 -24.45 20.77
CA ALA A 19 -4.60 -23.11 20.21
C ALA A 19 -5.77 -22.94 19.22
N ALA A 20 -6.94 -22.57 19.75
CA ALA A 20 -7.85 -21.74 18.97
C ALA A 20 -7.12 -20.40 18.80
N GLY A 21 -6.46 -20.23 17.65
CA GLY A 21 -5.69 -19.04 17.32
C GLY A 21 -6.56 -17.81 17.45
N THR A 22 -6.48 -17.13 18.58
CA THR A 22 -6.91 -15.75 18.68
C THR A 22 -5.85 -14.96 17.90
N ALA A 23 -6.21 -14.52 16.70
CA ALA A 23 -5.41 -13.52 16.02
C ALA A 23 -5.36 -12.31 16.95
N MET A 24 -4.23 -12.09 17.63
CA MET A 24 -4.00 -10.83 18.31
C MET A 24 -4.23 -9.74 17.26
N ALA A 25 -5.07 -8.76 17.56
CA ALA A 25 -5.26 -7.62 16.67
C ALA A 25 -3.90 -6.94 16.52
N GLN A 26 -3.25 -7.15 15.37
CA GLN A 26 -2.00 -6.47 15.07
C GLN A 26 -2.31 -4.97 15.03
N GLY A 27 -1.42 -4.14 15.60
CA GLY A 27 -1.53 -2.69 15.44
C GLY A 27 -1.18 -2.26 14.03
N VAL A 28 -1.62 -1.07 13.61
CA VAL A 28 -1.21 -0.49 12.32
C VAL A 28 0.30 -0.27 12.31
N ASN A 29 0.98 -0.75 11.28
CA ASN A 29 2.40 -0.46 11.07
C ASN A 29 2.59 0.99 10.60
N MET A 30 2.96 1.88 11.52
CA MET A 30 3.16 3.30 11.24
C MET A 30 4.50 3.62 10.55
N ASN A 31 5.43 2.66 10.46
CA ASN A 31 6.72 2.86 9.80
C ASN A 31 6.65 2.63 8.28
N ARG A 32 5.57 2.01 7.80
CA ARG A 32 5.33 1.79 6.38
C ARG A 32 4.17 2.64 5.90
N TYR A 33 4.45 3.56 5.00
CA TYR A 33 3.42 4.47 4.52
C TYR A 33 3.66 5.01 3.11
N ILE A 34 2.55 5.47 2.51
CA ILE A 34 2.51 6.14 1.22
C ILE A 34 1.91 7.52 1.46
N THR A 35 2.54 8.55 0.91
CA THR A 35 2.04 9.92 0.99
C THR A 35 1.44 10.33 -0.36
N LEU A 36 0.30 11.00 -0.32
CA LEU A 36 -0.40 11.52 -1.48
C LEU A 36 -0.50 13.05 -1.36
N THR A 37 -0.25 13.76 -2.45
CA THR A 37 -0.64 15.18 -2.57
C THR A 37 -2.04 15.25 -3.16
N VAL A 38 -2.98 15.77 -2.38
CA VAL A 38 -4.40 15.81 -2.73
C VAL A 38 -4.97 17.22 -2.66
N LYS A 39 -6.11 17.46 -3.32
CA LYS A 39 -6.89 18.68 -3.13
C LYS A 39 -7.75 18.53 -1.87
N SER A 40 -7.68 19.51 -0.95
CA SER A 40 -8.45 19.51 0.28
C SER A 40 -9.97 19.45 0.03
N GLY A 41 -10.70 18.75 0.90
CA GLY A 41 -12.14 18.63 0.86
C GLY A 41 -12.69 17.73 -0.26
N GLN A 42 -11.82 17.03 -1.00
CA GLN A 42 -12.23 16.09 -2.04
C GLN A 42 -12.36 14.66 -1.52
N ASP A 43 -13.17 13.89 -2.23
CA ASP A 43 -13.45 12.49 -1.97
C ASP A 43 -12.42 11.63 -2.71
N ILE A 44 -11.41 11.13 -2.00
CA ILE A 44 -10.29 10.40 -2.58
C ILE A 44 -10.57 8.90 -2.56
N LYS A 45 -10.65 8.31 -3.75
CA LYS A 45 -10.84 6.88 -3.99
C LYS A 45 -9.55 6.12 -3.78
N LEU A 46 -9.56 5.17 -2.84
CA LEU A 46 -8.43 4.30 -2.53
C LEU A 46 -8.88 2.84 -2.44
N ARG A 47 -7.98 1.93 -2.77
CA ARG A 47 -8.13 0.49 -2.52
C ARG A 47 -6.78 -0.13 -2.20
N PHE A 48 -6.82 -1.27 -1.51
CA PHE A 48 -5.66 -1.87 -0.88
C PHE A 48 -5.65 -3.39 -1.09
N GLN A 49 -4.45 -3.94 -1.06
CA GLN A 49 -4.18 -5.37 -0.90
C GLN A 49 -3.02 -5.52 0.08
N ALA A 50 -3.11 -6.47 0.99
CA ALA A 50 -2.04 -6.81 1.94
C ALA A 50 -1.51 -8.22 1.66
N ALA A 51 -0.38 -8.58 2.26
CA ALA A 51 0.16 -9.94 2.15
C ALA A 51 -0.61 -10.95 3.01
N ALA A 52 -1.20 -10.49 4.12
CA ALA A 52 -1.95 -11.32 5.06
C ALA A 52 -3.39 -10.82 5.19
N ALA A 53 -4.30 -11.74 5.51
CA ALA A 53 -5.67 -11.37 5.89
C ALA A 53 -5.66 -10.58 7.20
N ASN A 54 -6.70 -9.76 7.40
CA ASN A 54 -6.88 -8.94 8.59
C ASN A 54 -5.75 -7.94 8.88
N THR A 55 -5.05 -7.46 7.84
CA THR A 55 -3.98 -6.47 7.98
C THR A 55 -4.58 -5.09 8.27
N PRO A 56 -4.23 -4.44 9.40
CA PRO A 56 -4.72 -3.11 9.74
C PRO A 56 -4.02 -2.03 8.90
N VAL A 57 -4.79 -1.11 8.34
CA VAL A 57 -4.32 0.03 7.56
C VAL A 57 -4.98 1.30 8.08
N ARG A 58 -4.23 2.37 8.24
CA ARG A 58 -4.75 3.67 8.68
C ARG A 58 -4.59 4.71 7.58
N VAL A 59 -5.68 5.37 7.25
CA VAL A 59 -5.69 6.53 6.33
C VAL A 59 -5.82 7.79 7.18
N VAL A 60 -4.83 8.67 7.08
CA VAL A 60 -4.80 9.97 7.79
C VAL A 60 -4.84 11.10 6.78
N SER A 61 -5.69 12.09 7.04
CA SER A 61 -5.72 13.37 6.31
C SER A 61 -6.08 14.47 7.29
N GLY A 62 -5.15 15.37 7.59
CA GLY A 62 -5.39 16.45 8.55
C GLY A 62 -5.84 15.93 9.91
N SER A 63 -7.02 16.37 10.35
CA SER A 63 -7.65 15.94 11.60
C SER A 63 -8.37 14.60 11.50
N LYS A 64 -8.54 14.05 10.29
CA LYS A 64 -9.27 12.80 10.04
C LYS A 64 -8.33 11.61 10.04
N SER A 65 -8.76 10.55 10.72
CA SER A 65 -8.09 9.25 10.72
C SER A 65 -9.14 8.16 10.59
N THR A 66 -8.89 7.18 9.72
CA THR A 66 -9.79 6.03 9.50
C THR A 66 -8.97 4.76 9.39
N ASP A 67 -9.32 3.77 10.22
CA ASP A 67 -8.72 2.45 10.18
C ASP A 67 -9.57 1.52 9.33
N VAL A 68 -8.93 0.74 8.47
CA VAL A 68 -9.56 -0.28 7.63
C VAL A 68 -8.81 -1.59 7.74
N THR A 69 -9.55 -2.69 7.63
CA THR A 69 -8.98 -4.03 7.61
C THR A 69 -8.82 -4.49 6.17
N VAL A 70 -7.59 -4.85 5.77
CA VAL A 70 -7.23 -5.23 4.41
C VAL A 70 -6.89 -6.72 4.34
N GLY A 71 -7.40 -7.38 3.30
CA GLY A 71 -7.17 -8.79 3.04
C GLY A 71 -6.03 -9.06 2.05
N SER A 72 -5.81 -10.35 1.78
CA SER A 72 -4.85 -10.83 0.77
C SER A 72 -5.32 -10.61 -0.69
N SER A 73 -6.59 -10.26 -0.89
CA SER A 73 -7.14 -9.85 -2.18
C SER A 73 -7.34 -8.34 -2.22
N TRP A 74 -7.32 -7.77 -3.43
CA TRP A 74 -7.74 -6.37 -3.63
C TRP A 74 -9.15 -6.18 -3.06
N ASN A 75 -9.29 -5.22 -2.16
CA ASN A 75 -10.60 -4.82 -1.67
C ASN A 75 -11.35 -3.96 -2.70
N GLN A 76 -12.62 -3.70 -2.41
CA GLN A 76 -13.42 -2.74 -3.17
C GLN A 76 -12.87 -1.32 -2.95
N THR A 77 -13.06 -0.47 -3.95
CA THR A 77 -12.73 0.95 -3.85
C THR A 77 -13.54 1.61 -2.74
N GLN A 78 -12.84 2.33 -1.87
CA GLN A 78 -13.38 3.10 -0.76
C GLN A 78 -13.07 4.59 -0.97
N THR A 79 -13.92 5.45 -0.42
CA THR A 79 -13.76 6.90 -0.51
C THR A 79 -13.36 7.47 0.84
N PHE A 80 -12.33 8.31 0.84
CA PHE A 80 -11.82 8.98 2.03
C PHE A 80 -11.85 10.49 1.82
N LYS A 81 -12.50 11.22 2.73
CA LYS A 81 -12.57 12.67 2.64
C LYS A 81 -11.22 13.28 3.01
N SER A 82 -10.56 13.92 2.06
CA SER A 82 -9.35 14.70 2.36
C SER A 82 -9.66 15.90 3.26
N ASP A 83 -8.76 16.16 4.18
CA ASP A 83 -8.73 17.30 5.09
C ASP A 83 -7.30 17.84 5.09
N GLY A 84 -7.05 18.86 4.26
CA GLY A 84 -5.71 19.34 3.94
C GLY A 84 -5.20 18.87 2.57
N THR A 85 -3.94 19.19 2.28
CA THR A 85 -3.31 18.93 0.98
C THR A 85 -2.53 17.62 0.93
N THR A 86 -2.47 16.91 2.05
CA THR A 86 -1.72 15.66 2.19
C THR A 86 -2.59 14.59 2.81
N MET A 87 -2.50 13.39 2.23
CA MET A 87 -3.01 12.16 2.84
C MET A 87 -1.85 11.19 3.04
N THR A 88 -1.87 10.46 4.15
CA THR A 88 -0.90 9.42 4.43
C THR A 88 -1.63 8.10 4.69
N VAL A 89 -1.21 7.04 4.01
CA VAL A 89 -1.74 5.70 4.19
C VAL A 89 -0.67 4.86 4.87
N TYR A 90 -0.92 4.46 6.11
CA TYR A 90 -0.03 3.63 6.93
C TYR A 90 -0.47 2.17 6.90
N GLY A 91 0.49 1.24 6.88
CA GLY A 91 0.26 -0.19 7.02
C GLY A 91 1.03 -1.06 6.03
N ASP A 92 0.99 -2.37 6.29
CA ASP A 92 1.71 -3.39 5.53
C ASP A 92 0.99 -3.79 4.23
N ILE A 93 0.69 -2.82 3.39
CA ILE A 93 0.10 -3.06 2.07
C ILE A 93 1.16 -3.49 1.05
N ILE A 94 0.77 -4.34 0.12
CA ILE A 94 1.56 -4.74 -1.05
C ILE A 94 0.88 -4.31 -2.35
N GLY A 95 -0.41 -3.97 -2.31
CA GLY A 95 -1.13 -3.39 -3.42
C GLY A 95 -1.72 -2.05 -3.02
N PHE A 96 -1.43 -1.02 -3.82
CA PHE A 96 -2.00 0.31 -3.66
C PHE A 96 -2.76 0.76 -4.91
N GLY A 97 -4.02 1.12 -4.73
CA GLY A 97 -4.87 1.66 -5.79
C GLY A 97 -5.39 3.04 -5.41
N CYS A 98 -5.22 4.01 -6.30
CA CYS A 98 -5.69 5.39 -6.16
C CYS A 98 -6.20 5.92 -7.52
N MET A 99 -6.79 5.04 -8.32
CA MET A 99 -7.28 5.37 -9.66
C MET A 99 -8.48 6.33 -9.64
N GLU A 100 -8.66 7.06 -10.74
CA GLU A 100 -9.87 7.86 -11.02
C GLU A 100 -10.18 8.98 -10.02
N ASN A 101 -9.14 9.63 -9.50
CA ASN A 101 -9.24 10.84 -8.68
C ASN A 101 -9.06 12.13 -9.49
N GLY A 102 -8.67 12.06 -10.76
CA GLY A 102 -8.57 13.23 -11.64
C GLY A 102 -7.63 14.31 -11.09
N SER A 103 -8.10 15.57 -11.05
CA SER A 103 -7.34 16.71 -10.51
C SER A 103 -7.21 16.73 -8.99
N TRP A 104 -7.82 15.78 -8.28
CA TRP A 104 -7.76 15.73 -6.82
C TRP A 104 -6.54 15.01 -6.28
N LEU A 105 -5.76 14.34 -7.14
CA LEU A 105 -4.53 13.63 -6.79
C LEU A 105 -3.42 13.98 -7.80
N THR A 106 -2.37 14.64 -7.34
CA THR A 106 -1.33 15.22 -8.20
C THR A 106 0.07 14.67 -7.95
N ALA A 107 0.32 14.05 -6.79
CA ALA A 107 1.60 13.38 -6.53
C ALA A 107 1.45 12.19 -5.59
N LEU A 108 2.38 11.24 -5.73
CA LEU A 108 2.50 10.03 -4.91
C LEU A 108 3.96 9.87 -4.48
N ASP A 109 4.17 9.51 -3.22
CA ASP A 109 5.47 9.17 -2.66
C ASP A 109 5.43 7.80 -1.97
N PHE A 110 6.32 6.91 -2.41
CA PHE A 110 6.45 5.53 -1.96
C PHE A 110 7.74 5.28 -1.15
N ALA A 111 8.48 6.32 -0.76
CA ALA A 111 9.78 6.17 -0.10
C ALA A 111 9.77 5.25 1.14
N HIS A 112 8.61 5.14 1.81
CA HIS A 112 8.40 4.33 3.01
C HIS A 112 7.54 3.08 2.77
N ASN A 113 7.21 2.74 1.53
CA ASN A 113 6.45 1.53 1.19
C ASN A 113 7.03 0.79 -0.03
N ILE A 114 8.31 0.42 0.09
CA ILE A 114 9.09 -0.17 -1.02
C ILE A 114 8.75 -1.64 -1.34
N GLN A 115 7.91 -2.30 -0.54
CA GLN A 115 7.49 -3.70 -0.75
C GLN A 115 6.22 -3.82 -1.61
N LEU A 116 5.81 -2.76 -2.31
CA LEU A 116 4.68 -2.81 -3.24
C LEU A 116 4.92 -3.82 -4.36
N GLU A 117 3.91 -4.65 -4.62
CA GLU A 117 3.83 -5.59 -5.73
C GLU A 117 2.88 -5.10 -6.84
N GLY A 118 1.87 -4.29 -6.50
CA GLY A 118 0.91 -3.76 -7.46
C GLY A 118 0.57 -2.30 -7.21
N LEU A 119 0.66 -1.48 -8.26
CA LEU A 119 0.30 -0.06 -8.23
C LEU A 119 -0.69 0.29 -9.34
N TYR A 120 -1.85 0.81 -8.94
CA TYR A 120 -2.90 1.31 -9.84
C TYR A 120 -3.18 2.79 -9.58
N CYS A 121 -2.60 3.68 -10.37
CA CYS A 121 -2.69 5.13 -10.23
C CYS A 121 -3.13 5.85 -11.52
N HIS A 122 -3.81 5.12 -12.41
CA HIS A 122 -4.31 5.63 -13.68
C HIS A 122 -5.50 6.60 -13.53
N LYS A 123 -5.74 7.44 -14.56
CA LYS A 123 -6.82 8.45 -14.58
C LYS A 123 -6.71 9.48 -13.44
N ASN A 124 -5.52 10.06 -13.28
CA ASN A 124 -5.22 11.14 -12.32
C ASN A 124 -4.52 12.31 -13.05
N GLN A 125 -3.91 13.23 -12.30
CA GLN A 125 -3.12 14.34 -12.84
C GLN A 125 -1.67 14.32 -12.36
N LEU A 126 -1.08 13.13 -12.22
CA LEU A 126 0.32 12.98 -11.86
C LEU A 126 1.21 13.53 -12.98
N THR A 127 2.21 14.34 -12.63
CA THR A 127 3.19 14.92 -13.58
C THR A 127 4.52 14.17 -13.61
N ALA A 128 4.83 13.46 -12.53
CA ALA A 128 5.99 12.59 -12.39
C ALA A 128 5.61 11.39 -11.52
N LEU A 129 6.26 10.25 -11.77
CA LEU A 129 6.11 9.05 -10.96
C LEU A 129 7.46 8.35 -10.81
N ASN A 130 7.94 8.25 -9.57
CA ASN A 130 9.15 7.51 -9.25
C ASN A 130 8.79 6.27 -8.42
N VAL A 131 9.04 5.09 -9.00
CA VAL A 131 8.86 3.79 -8.35
C VAL A 131 10.15 2.97 -8.36
N SER A 132 11.29 3.60 -8.67
CA SER A 132 12.60 2.93 -8.78
C SER A 132 13.00 2.12 -7.55
N ARG A 133 12.50 2.49 -6.36
CA ARG A 133 12.76 1.76 -5.10
C ARG A 133 11.79 0.61 -4.83
N CYS A 134 10.70 0.48 -5.60
CA CYS A 134 9.72 -0.58 -5.46
C CYS A 134 10.19 -1.83 -6.22
N THR A 135 11.26 -2.47 -5.73
CA THR A 135 11.92 -3.59 -6.43
C THR A 135 11.04 -4.83 -6.58
N GLN A 136 10.01 -4.96 -5.72
CA GLN A 136 9.04 -6.05 -5.75
C GLN A 136 7.84 -5.80 -6.68
N LEU A 137 7.78 -4.62 -7.33
CA LEU A 137 6.64 -4.22 -8.14
C LEU A 137 6.52 -5.13 -9.37
N LYS A 138 5.37 -5.81 -9.51
CA LYS A 138 5.05 -6.74 -10.60
C LYS A 138 4.13 -6.10 -11.65
N THR A 139 3.23 -5.22 -11.20
CA THR A 139 2.23 -4.57 -12.05
C THR A 139 2.16 -3.08 -11.77
N LEU A 140 2.29 -2.27 -12.83
CA LEU A 140 2.13 -0.82 -12.79
C LEU A 140 1.15 -0.33 -13.85
N TYR A 141 0.00 0.20 -13.43
CA TYR A 141 -0.89 0.98 -14.29
C TYR A 141 -0.90 2.45 -13.90
N CYS A 142 -0.28 3.28 -14.73
CA CYS A 142 -0.18 4.73 -14.58
C CYS A 142 -0.69 5.51 -15.82
N TYR A 143 -1.42 4.84 -16.71
CA TYR A 143 -2.00 5.46 -17.91
C TYR A 143 -3.00 6.59 -17.61
N LYS A 144 -3.28 7.44 -18.60
CA LYS A 144 -4.20 8.60 -18.45
C LYS A 144 -3.77 9.50 -17.29
N ASN A 145 -2.54 9.98 -17.35
CA ASN A 145 -1.96 10.97 -16.44
C ASN A 145 -1.29 12.07 -17.27
N GLN A 146 -0.47 12.92 -16.64
CA GLN A 146 0.32 13.96 -17.29
C GLN A 146 1.82 13.70 -17.11
N LEU A 147 2.23 12.43 -17.04
CA LEU A 147 3.59 12.05 -16.72
C LEU A 147 4.54 12.54 -17.82
N THR A 148 5.43 13.45 -17.45
CA THR A 148 6.59 13.87 -18.26
C THR A 148 7.83 13.02 -17.94
N SER A 149 7.82 12.37 -16.76
CA SER A 149 8.85 11.44 -16.33
C SER A 149 8.23 10.24 -15.60
N LEU A 150 8.79 9.07 -15.89
CA LEU A 150 8.46 7.81 -15.24
C LEU A 150 9.77 7.05 -14.98
N ASP A 151 10.14 6.88 -13.71
CA ASP A 151 11.34 6.14 -13.32
C ASP A 151 10.97 4.76 -12.77
N VAL A 152 11.38 3.73 -13.52
CA VAL A 152 11.16 2.31 -13.24
C VAL A 152 12.48 1.52 -13.16
N ASN A 153 13.64 2.18 -13.13
CA ASN A 153 14.94 1.51 -13.33
C ASN A 153 15.29 0.43 -12.29
N GLY A 154 14.70 0.45 -11.09
CA GLY A 154 14.89 -0.59 -10.07
C GLY A 154 13.76 -1.61 -9.96
N CYS A 155 12.73 -1.54 -10.82
CA CYS A 155 11.60 -2.47 -10.82
C CYS A 155 11.94 -3.78 -11.56
N THR A 156 12.94 -4.52 -11.07
CA THR A 156 13.47 -5.74 -11.71
C THR A 156 12.43 -6.86 -11.84
N GLN A 157 11.44 -6.87 -10.95
CA GLN A 157 10.34 -7.84 -10.95
C GLN A 157 9.12 -7.41 -11.77
N LEU A 158 9.17 -6.25 -12.44
CA LEU A 158 8.04 -5.69 -13.19
C LEU A 158 7.73 -6.57 -14.40
N LYS A 159 6.49 -7.04 -14.48
CA LYS A 159 5.98 -7.91 -15.57
C LYS A 159 5.05 -7.15 -16.50
N THR A 160 4.30 -6.20 -15.96
CA THR A 160 3.29 -5.45 -16.71
C THR A 160 3.40 -3.96 -16.44
N LEU A 161 3.61 -3.17 -17.49
CA LEU A 161 3.65 -1.71 -17.45
C LEU A 161 2.66 -1.09 -18.45
N HIS A 162 1.65 -0.39 -17.94
CA HIS A 162 0.73 0.41 -18.76
C HIS A 162 0.91 1.88 -18.42
N CYS A 163 1.55 2.63 -19.32
CA CYS A 163 1.84 4.05 -19.19
C CYS A 163 1.34 4.88 -20.39
N TYR A 164 0.42 4.34 -21.19
CA TYR A 164 -0.18 5.04 -22.33
C TYR A 164 -0.99 6.28 -21.92
N GLU A 165 -1.23 7.19 -22.86
CA GLU A 165 -1.95 8.46 -22.60
C GLU A 165 -1.30 9.26 -21.47
N ASN A 166 -0.03 9.61 -21.69
CA ASN A 166 0.82 10.44 -20.84
C ASN A 166 1.60 11.44 -21.75
N GLN A 167 2.69 12.03 -21.28
CA GLN A 167 3.52 13.00 -22.00
C GLN A 167 5.01 12.59 -21.95
N LEU A 168 5.28 11.28 -21.98
CA LEU A 168 6.64 10.75 -21.88
C LEU A 168 7.37 10.89 -23.20
N THR A 169 8.45 11.68 -23.23
CA THR A 169 9.31 11.78 -24.42
C THR A 169 10.33 10.64 -24.53
N ALA A 170 10.63 9.99 -23.40
CA ALA A 170 11.49 8.83 -23.30
C ALA A 170 11.01 7.90 -22.18
N LEU A 171 11.24 6.60 -22.36
CA LEU A 171 10.94 5.59 -21.35
C LEU A 171 12.05 4.54 -21.35
N ASN A 172 12.83 4.50 -20.25
CA ASN A 172 13.85 3.49 -20.05
C ASN A 172 13.29 2.31 -19.26
N VAL A 173 13.25 1.14 -19.87
CA VAL A 173 12.82 -0.13 -19.24
C VAL A 173 13.94 -1.17 -19.17
N SER A 174 15.20 -0.78 -19.41
CA SER A 174 16.34 -1.71 -19.42
C SER A 174 16.54 -2.46 -18.09
N GLY A 175 16.20 -1.82 -16.96
CA GLY A 175 16.23 -2.46 -15.64
C GLY A 175 15.05 -3.39 -15.34
N CYS A 176 13.98 -3.35 -16.15
CA CYS A 176 12.79 -4.18 -15.97
C CYS A 176 12.97 -5.56 -16.65
N THR A 177 13.94 -6.35 -16.19
CA THR A 177 14.36 -7.60 -16.86
C THR A 177 13.29 -8.68 -16.96
N GLN A 178 12.22 -8.59 -16.16
CA GLN A 178 11.07 -9.51 -16.22
C GLN A 178 9.87 -8.98 -17.01
N LEU A 179 10.00 -7.84 -17.71
CA LEU A 179 8.87 -7.20 -18.39
C LEU A 179 8.36 -8.07 -19.54
N LYS A 180 7.05 -8.34 -19.52
CA LYS A 180 6.35 -9.16 -20.53
C LYS A 180 5.36 -8.34 -21.35
N THR A 181 4.75 -7.33 -20.72
CA THR A 181 3.74 -6.49 -21.35
C THR A 181 4.08 -5.02 -21.13
N LEU A 182 4.21 -4.28 -22.22
CA LEU A 182 4.43 -2.85 -22.24
C LEU A 182 3.41 -2.17 -23.15
N TYR A 183 2.59 -1.28 -22.58
CA TYR A 183 1.75 -0.37 -23.36
C TYR A 183 2.13 1.08 -23.06
N CYS A 184 2.77 1.71 -24.04
CA CYS A 184 3.28 3.08 -23.95
C CYS A 184 2.81 3.97 -25.12
N ASN A 185 1.75 3.57 -25.82
CA ASN A 185 1.18 4.36 -26.93
C ASN A 185 0.60 5.71 -26.45
N LYS A 186 0.43 6.68 -27.35
CA LYS A 186 -0.13 8.01 -27.05
C LYS A 186 0.62 8.71 -25.88
N ASN A 187 1.94 8.74 -25.98
CA ASN A 187 2.83 9.56 -25.16
C ASN A 187 3.42 10.69 -25.99
#